data_AF-A0A1Y0BZB7-F1
#
_entry.id   AF-A0A1Y0BZB7-F1
#
_cell.length_a   1.000
_cell.length_b   1.000
_cell.length_c   1.000
_cell.angle_alpha   90.00
_cell.angle_beta   90.00
_cell.angle_gamma   90.00
#
_symmetry.space_group_name_H-M   'P 1'
#
loop_
_entity.id
_entity.type
_entity.pdbx_description
1 polymer ?
#
loop_
_entity_poly.entity_id
_entity_poly.type
_entity_poly.pdbx_seq_one_letter_code
_entity_poly.pdbx_strand_id
1 'polypeptide(L)'
;MTRFNPPPGWPVPPGWSPTPDWQPDPQWPPAPPGWQFWVDTPADAEKRTTPTSMPSGSHRWLVPVIVSLALCATVALVVVVVAVLPHRRDAGTVSPPTGSAQPTFMPDWPAPKSLRVDFRTWTAFGGIDTQFGDDGRSVVLDTHDTTDTWRTKWSGLAQPGPARCDLRMTGRVRDISHSDGVAGGFGIGLATLTPGDPATAALDGTAIQFDFGQQGFRTADYPGDTDHGLQPGRLDHDWHNVEIAIDANAHTLSIDGLQVSSVATGARCGNPVIRVWAGAAEFADFSFVVD
;
A
#
# COMPACT_ATOMS: atom_id res chain seq x y z
N MET A 1 -14.78 -0.35 -30.26
CA MET A 1 -15.72 -1.28 -29.62
C MET A 1 -14.90 -2.30 -28.84
N THR A 2 -15.21 -2.50 -27.57
CA THR A 2 -14.58 -3.53 -26.72
C THR A 2 -15.19 -4.89 -27.03
N ARG A 3 -14.37 -5.93 -27.14
CA ARG A 3 -14.81 -7.32 -27.32
C ARG A 3 -14.34 -8.17 -26.15
N PHE A 4 -15.15 -9.15 -25.77
CA PHE A 4 -14.75 -10.15 -24.78
C PHE A 4 -13.67 -11.09 -25.37
N ASN A 5 -12.60 -11.30 -24.61
CA ASN A 5 -11.46 -12.14 -24.96
C ASN A 5 -11.38 -13.32 -23.96
N PRO A 6 -12.02 -14.47 -24.26
CA PRO A 6 -12.07 -15.59 -23.33
C PRO A 6 -10.69 -16.24 -23.13
N PRO A 7 -10.34 -16.64 -21.90
CA PRO A 7 -9.12 -17.38 -21.61
C PRO A 7 -9.00 -18.69 -22.41
N PRO A 8 -7.78 -19.19 -22.64
CA PRO A 8 -7.57 -20.47 -23.30
C PRO A 8 -8.27 -21.61 -22.54
N GLY A 9 -9.08 -22.40 -23.26
CA GLY A 9 -9.80 -23.55 -22.70
C GLY A 9 -11.22 -23.28 -22.21
N TRP A 10 -11.69 -22.02 -22.27
CA TRP A 10 -13.08 -21.70 -21.92
C TRP A 10 -14.05 -22.05 -23.06
N PRO A 11 -15.16 -22.79 -22.79
CA PRO A 11 -16.06 -23.28 -23.83
C PRO A 11 -17.11 -22.22 -24.25
N VAL A 12 -16.68 -21.01 -24.61
CA VAL A 12 -17.59 -19.94 -25.05
C VAL A 12 -17.59 -19.76 -26.58
N PRO A 13 -18.74 -19.43 -27.22
CA PRO A 13 -18.81 -19.21 -28.65
C PRO A 13 -18.00 -17.99 -29.12
N PRO A 14 -17.46 -17.98 -30.36
CA PRO A 14 -16.82 -16.81 -30.93
C PRO A 14 -17.75 -15.60 -30.99
N GLY A 15 -17.30 -14.43 -30.54
CA GLY A 15 -18.07 -13.19 -30.54
C GLY A 15 -19.14 -13.09 -29.44
N TRP A 16 -19.23 -14.09 -28.56
CA TRP A 16 -20.06 -14.00 -27.35
C TRP A 16 -19.49 -12.96 -26.37
N SER A 17 -20.36 -12.32 -25.60
CA SER A 17 -19.97 -11.41 -24.51
C SER A 17 -20.88 -11.63 -23.30
N PRO A 18 -20.32 -11.63 -22.07
CA PRO A 18 -21.10 -11.86 -20.85
C PRO A 18 -22.10 -10.74 -20.60
N THR A 19 -23.24 -11.09 -19.99
CA THR A 19 -24.12 -10.12 -19.34
C THR A 19 -23.50 -9.69 -18.00
N PRO A 20 -23.88 -8.53 -17.43
CA PRO A 20 -23.29 -8.04 -16.17
C PRO A 20 -23.44 -8.99 -14.97
N ASP A 21 -24.42 -9.89 -15.00
CA ASP A 21 -24.73 -10.90 -13.98
C ASP A 21 -24.10 -12.28 -14.26
N TRP A 22 -23.42 -12.45 -15.40
CA TRP A 22 -22.81 -13.72 -15.78
C TRP A 22 -21.52 -14.00 -14.98
N GLN A 23 -21.34 -15.25 -14.55
CA GLN A 23 -20.13 -15.74 -13.90
C GLN A 23 -19.59 -16.98 -14.62
N PRO A 24 -18.26 -17.17 -14.67
CA PRO A 24 -17.68 -18.38 -15.23
C PRO A 24 -18.01 -19.60 -14.38
N ASP A 25 -18.17 -20.75 -15.01
CA ASP A 25 -18.32 -22.01 -14.29
C ASP A 25 -17.02 -22.28 -13.49
N PRO A 26 -17.11 -22.57 -12.18
CA PRO A 26 -15.95 -22.90 -11.35
C PRO A 26 -15.13 -24.10 -11.84
N GLN A 27 -15.70 -24.97 -12.68
CA GLN A 27 -14.99 -26.10 -13.29
C GLN A 27 -14.07 -25.69 -14.45
N TRP A 28 -14.16 -24.45 -14.93
CA TRP A 28 -13.30 -23.97 -16.01
C TRP A 28 -11.89 -23.64 -15.52
N PRO A 29 -10.85 -23.81 -16.37
CA PRO A 29 -9.49 -23.43 -16.00
C PRO A 29 -9.41 -21.95 -15.61
N PRO A 30 -8.58 -21.58 -14.62
CA PRO A 30 -8.38 -20.17 -14.29
C PRO A 30 -7.72 -19.43 -15.46
N ALA A 31 -7.98 -18.12 -15.55
CA ALA A 31 -7.32 -17.28 -16.52
C ALA A 31 -5.81 -17.17 -16.22
N PRO A 32 -4.93 -17.14 -17.24
CA PRO A 32 -3.51 -16.90 -17.03
C PRO A 32 -3.25 -15.54 -16.33
N PRO A 33 -2.16 -15.41 -15.55
CA PRO A 33 -1.79 -14.13 -14.96
C PRO A 33 -1.67 -13.02 -16.02
N GLY A 34 -2.26 -11.85 -15.73
CA GLY A 34 -2.25 -10.69 -16.64
C GLY A 34 -3.22 -10.77 -17.82
N TRP A 35 -4.16 -11.73 -17.83
CA TRP A 35 -5.14 -11.87 -18.91
C TRP A 35 -6.10 -10.68 -18.99
N GLN A 36 -6.26 -10.11 -20.18
CA GLN A 36 -7.23 -9.05 -20.45
C GLN A 36 -8.52 -9.65 -21.03
N PHE A 37 -9.60 -9.59 -20.26
CA PHE A 37 -10.93 -10.07 -20.68
C PHE A 37 -11.62 -9.15 -21.68
N TRP A 38 -11.23 -7.88 -21.74
CA TRP A 38 -11.81 -6.90 -22.65
C TRP A 38 -10.70 -6.27 -23.46
N VAL A 39 -10.79 -6.40 -24.78
CA VAL A 39 -9.81 -5.83 -25.71
C VAL A 39 -10.51 -4.93 -26.72
N ASP A 40 -9.88 -3.81 -27.06
CA ASP A 40 -10.39 -2.94 -28.12
C ASP A 40 -10.13 -3.56 -29.49
N THR A 41 -11.16 -3.60 -30.33
CA THR A 41 -10.99 -3.99 -31.74
C THR A 41 -10.60 -2.78 -32.56
N PRO A 42 -9.47 -2.80 -33.30
CA PRO A 42 -9.07 -1.68 -34.15
C PRO A 42 -9.91 -1.69 -35.43
N ALA A 43 -10.99 -0.92 -35.42
CA ALA A 43 -11.50 -0.27 -36.62
C ALA A 43 -11.32 1.23 -36.36
N ASP A 44 -10.63 1.92 -37.27
CA ASP A 44 -10.38 3.38 -37.27
C ASP A 44 -9.19 3.95 -36.49
N ALA A 45 -8.09 3.20 -36.35
CA ALA A 45 -6.79 3.77 -35.92
C ALA A 45 -5.88 4.22 -37.09
N GLU A 46 -6.36 4.27 -38.34
CA GLU A 46 -5.54 4.56 -39.53
C GLU A 46 -5.71 5.98 -40.10
N LYS A 47 -6.25 6.93 -39.32
CA LYS A 47 -6.44 8.32 -39.80
C LYS A 47 -5.84 9.39 -38.89
N ARG A 48 -4.58 9.23 -38.50
CA ARG A 48 -3.76 10.37 -38.08
C ARG A 48 -2.26 10.17 -38.32
N THR A 49 -1.86 10.20 -39.59
CA THR A 49 -0.60 10.84 -40.02
C THR A 49 -0.67 11.08 -41.53
N THR A 50 -0.67 12.36 -41.90
CA THR A 50 -0.51 12.93 -43.24
C THR A 50 0.65 12.31 -44.03
N PRO A 51 0.46 11.94 -45.31
CA PRO A 51 1.55 11.75 -46.24
C PRO A 51 1.75 13.03 -47.07
N THR A 52 2.87 13.73 -46.86
CA THR A 52 3.43 14.63 -47.87
C THR A 52 4.46 13.83 -48.68
N SER A 53 4.06 13.44 -49.89
CA SER A 53 4.95 12.91 -50.94
C SER A 53 5.62 14.09 -51.64
N MET A 54 6.95 14.19 -51.80
CA MET A 54 7.82 13.62 -52.86
C MET A 54 9.00 14.63 -53.07
N PRO A 55 10.08 14.38 -53.85
CA PRO A 55 10.42 13.20 -54.66
C PRO A 55 11.89 12.67 -54.55
N SER A 56 12.03 11.43 -55.04
CA SER A 56 13.13 10.85 -55.84
C SER A 56 14.38 11.70 -56.16
N GLY A 57 15.57 11.14 -55.89
CA GLY A 57 16.84 11.59 -56.47
C GLY A 57 18.01 10.66 -56.12
N SER A 58 18.60 10.08 -57.16
CA SER A 58 19.71 9.13 -57.17
C SER A 58 21.08 9.75 -56.83
N HIS A 59 22.03 8.85 -56.50
CA HIS A 59 23.50 8.93 -56.64
C HIS A 59 24.40 9.16 -55.40
N ARG A 60 25.34 8.18 -55.24
CA ARG A 60 26.72 8.21 -54.67
C ARG A 60 26.84 7.76 -53.20
N TRP A 61 27.27 6.53 -52.94
CA TRP A 61 28.66 5.99 -52.93
C TRP A 61 29.48 6.48 -51.72
N LEU A 62 29.80 5.52 -50.82
CA LEU A 62 30.78 5.57 -49.70
C LEU A 62 30.30 6.44 -48.52
N VAL A 63 30.02 5.95 -47.30
CA VAL A 63 30.88 5.29 -46.30
C VAL A 63 29.96 4.92 -45.11
N PRO A 64 29.91 3.67 -44.62
CA PRO A 64 30.31 3.45 -43.21
C PRO A 64 30.81 2.02 -42.94
N VAL A 65 32.14 1.83 -42.93
CA VAL A 65 32.77 0.66 -42.29
C VAL A 65 33.72 1.09 -41.14
N ILE A 66 33.92 2.40 -40.93
CA ILE A 66 34.97 2.90 -40.02
C ILE A 66 34.47 3.17 -38.59
N VAL A 67 33.16 3.28 -38.32
CA VAL A 67 32.68 3.61 -36.97
C VAL A 67 32.62 2.40 -36.02
N SER A 68 32.53 1.17 -36.53
CA SER A 68 32.34 -0.02 -35.70
C SER A 68 33.63 -0.62 -35.12
N LEU A 69 34.82 -0.21 -35.59
CA LEU A 69 36.10 -0.72 -35.07
C LEU A 69 36.72 0.16 -33.96
N ALA A 70 36.26 1.40 -33.79
CA ALA A 70 36.79 2.30 -32.78
C ALA A 70 36.20 2.08 -31.37
N LEU A 71 35.01 1.46 -31.27
CA LEU A 71 34.32 1.27 -29.98
C LEU A 71 34.75 -0.01 -29.25
N CYS A 72 35.19 -1.05 -29.96
CA CYS A 72 35.63 -2.30 -29.33
C CYS A 72 37.05 -2.21 -28.74
N ALA A 73 37.92 -1.37 -29.31
CA ALA A 73 39.28 -1.20 -28.82
C ALA A 73 39.36 -0.41 -27.50
N THR A 74 38.42 0.50 -27.25
CA THR A 74 38.40 1.32 -26.02
C THR A 74 37.90 0.54 -24.80
N VAL A 75 36.90 -0.34 -24.97
CA VAL A 75 36.38 -1.18 -23.87
C VAL A 75 37.41 -2.22 -23.43
N ALA A 76 38.15 -2.81 -24.37
CA ALA A 76 39.20 -3.79 -24.04
C ALA A 76 40.38 -3.16 -23.28
N LEU A 77 40.74 -1.91 -23.59
CA LEU A 77 41.86 -1.22 -22.92
C LEU A 77 41.53 -0.87 -21.46
N VAL A 78 40.29 -0.47 -21.17
CA VAL A 78 39.85 -0.09 -19.81
C VAL A 78 39.83 -1.30 -18.87
N VAL A 79 39.43 -2.48 -19.35
CA VAL A 79 39.41 -3.71 -18.53
C VAL A 79 40.82 -4.19 -18.18
N VAL A 80 41.79 -4.02 -19.08
CA VAL A 80 43.19 -4.42 -18.83
C VAL A 80 43.89 -3.48 -17.84
N VAL A 81 43.59 -2.18 -17.86
CA VAL A 81 44.22 -1.22 -16.93
C VAL A 81 43.74 -1.43 -15.48
N VAL A 82 42.47 -1.79 -15.25
CA VAL A 82 41.95 -2.04 -13.90
C VAL A 82 42.47 -3.35 -13.29
N ALA A 83 42.81 -4.34 -14.12
CA ALA A 83 43.26 -5.66 -13.65
C ALA A 83 44.77 -5.76 -13.37
N VAL A 84 45.61 -4.86 -13.90
CA VAL A 84 47.08 -4.97 -13.84
C VAL A 84 47.74 -3.94 -12.92
N LEU A 85 46.99 -2.99 -12.35
CA LEU A 85 47.54 -2.04 -11.37
C LEU A 85 47.77 -2.72 -10.00
N PRO A 86 49.02 -2.79 -9.50
CA PRO A 86 49.28 -3.33 -8.19
C PRO A 86 48.63 -2.45 -7.12
N HIS A 87 47.69 -3.03 -6.37
CA HIS A 87 47.15 -2.41 -5.16
C HIS A 87 48.30 -2.15 -4.18
N ARG A 88 48.67 -0.88 -4.00
CA ARG A 88 49.51 -0.47 -2.87
C ARG A 88 48.74 -0.80 -1.59
N ARG A 89 49.22 -1.80 -0.85
CA ARG A 89 48.79 -2.04 0.53
C ARG A 89 49.50 -1.01 1.39
N ASP A 90 48.87 0.13 1.61
CA ASP A 90 49.22 0.98 2.75
C ASP A 90 48.71 0.28 4.00
N ALA A 91 49.59 -0.49 4.64
CA ALA A 91 49.41 -0.99 5.99
C ALA A 91 49.54 0.19 6.96
N GLY A 92 48.50 1.01 7.04
CA GLY A 92 48.26 1.88 8.18
C GLY A 92 47.72 1.02 9.31
N THR A 93 48.58 0.64 10.26
CA THR A 93 48.16 0.05 11.54
C THR A 93 47.34 1.09 12.30
N VAL A 94 46.04 1.13 12.07
CA VAL A 94 45.09 1.83 12.93
C VAL A 94 44.78 0.87 14.08
N SER A 95 45.36 1.13 15.24
CA SER A 95 44.96 0.48 16.48
C SER A 95 43.43 0.63 16.65
N PRO A 96 42.72 -0.41 17.11
CA PRO A 96 41.31 -0.26 17.44
C PRO A 96 41.18 0.84 18.50
N PRO A 97 40.25 1.79 18.37
CA PRO A 97 39.90 2.61 19.52
C PRO A 97 39.39 1.64 20.58
N THR A 98 40.12 1.51 21.69
CA THR A 98 39.61 0.91 22.91
C THR A 98 38.22 1.50 23.13
N GLY A 99 37.20 0.64 23.05
CA GLY A 99 35.81 1.04 23.16
C GLY A 99 35.59 1.76 24.49
N SER A 100 35.65 3.08 24.46
CA SER A 100 34.88 3.90 25.38
C SER A 100 33.43 3.65 25.00
N ALA A 101 32.75 2.81 25.79
CA ALA A 101 31.30 2.72 25.76
C ALA A 101 30.77 4.15 25.81
N GLN A 102 30.23 4.64 24.69
CA GLN A 102 29.48 5.88 24.72
C GLN A 102 28.34 5.62 25.72
N PRO A 103 28.16 6.45 26.76
CA PRO A 103 26.97 6.35 27.56
C PRO A 103 25.81 6.60 26.61
N THR A 104 24.95 5.60 26.41
CA THR A 104 23.59 5.82 25.94
C THR A 104 22.94 6.69 27.00
N PHE A 105 23.08 8.00 26.85
CA PHE A 105 22.27 8.98 27.53
C PHE A 105 20.88 8.84 26.91
N MET A 106 20.14 7.79 27.29
CA MET A 106 18.70 7.88 27.35
C MET A 106 18.47 8.69 28.60
N PRO A 107 18.08 9.97 28.51
CA PRO A 107 17.70 10.67 29.71
C PRO A 107 16.55 9.86 30.31
N ASP A 108 16.53 9.68 31.63
CA ASP A 108 15.44 9.04 32.37
C ASP A 108 14.17 9.92 32.34
N TRP A 109 13.75 10.34 31.13
CA TRP A 109 12.48 10.96 30.90
C TRP A 109 11.42 9.99 31.42
N PRO A 110 10.46 10.46 32.22
CA PRO A 110 9.34 9.62 32.58
C PRO A 110 8.76 9.05 31.28
N ALA A 111 8.68 7.73 31.20
CA ALA A 111 8.02 7.08 30.08
C ALA A 111 6.64 7.75 29.91
N PRO A 112 6.23 8.10 28.68
CA PRO A 112 4.94 8.73 28.47
C PRO A 112 3.87 7.88 29.14
N LYS A 113 2.92 8.51 29.81
CA LYS A 113 1.82 7.77 30.42
C LYS A 113 1.03 7.14 29.28
N SER A 114 0.73 5.85 29.37
CA SER A 114 -0.06 5.16 28.36
C SER A 114 -1.48 4.97 28.89
N LEU A 115 -2.49 5.49 28.18
CA LEU A 115 -3.88 5.17 28.46
C LEU A 115 -4.31 4.00 27.59
N ARG A 116 -4.54 2.85 28.21
CA ARG A 116 -4.99 1.65 27.53
C ARG A 116 -6.34 1.87 26.82
N VAL A 117 -6.48 1.32 25.63
CA VAL A 117 -7.74 1.24 24.89
C VAL A 117 -8.57 0.05 25.41
N ASP A 118 -9.84 0.31 25.74
CA ASP A 118 -10.89 -0.72 25.87
C ASP A 118 -11.82 -0.59 24.67
N PHE A 119 -11.72 -1.52 23.72
CA PHE A 119 -12.48 -1.48 22.47
C PHE A 119 -13.99 -1.60 22.67
N ARG A 120 -14.47 -2.16 23.80
CA ARG A 120 -15.90 -2.27 24.09
C ARG A 120 -16.56 -0.91 24.33
N THR A 121 -15.74 0.11 24.62
CA THR A 121 -16.19 1.48 24.79
C THR A 121 -16.30 2.25 23.47
N TRP A 122 -15.84 1.66 22.36
CA TRP A 122 -15.89 2.28 21.04
C TRP A 122 -17.21 1.96 20.34
N THR A 123 -17.67 2.88 19.50
CA THR A 123 -18.92 2.73 18.76
C THR A 123 -18.67 2.10 17.40
N ALA A 124 -19.37 1.00 17.10
CA ALA A 124 -19.33 0.37 15.78
C ALA A 124 -20.13 1.16 14.74
N PHE A 125 -19.68 1.11 13.48
CA PHE A 125 -20.34 1.71 12.32
C PHE A 125 -20.19 0.83 11.06
N GLY A 126 -21.00 1.08 10.03
CA GLY A 126 -20.89 0.42 8.72
C GLY A 126 -21.36 -1.04 8.62
N GLY A 127 -21.94 -1.59 9.68
CA GLY A 127 -22.35 -3.00 9.72
C GLY A 127 -21.19 -3.98 9.89
N ILE A 128 -20.09 -3.54 10.54
CA ILE A 128 -18.99 -4.43 10.93
C ILE A 128 -19.44 -5.44 12.00
N ASP A 129 -19.01 -6.69 11.87
CA ASP A 129 -19.11 -7.67 12.94
C ASP A 129 -17.94 -7.50 13.91
N THR A 130 -18.26 -7.35 15.19
CA THR A 130 -17.28 -7.08 16.25
C THR A 130 -17.24 -8.22 17.24
N GLN A 131 -16.04 -8.73 17.52
CA GLN A 131 -15.83 -9.73 18.57
C GLN A 131 -14.73 -9.23 19.50
N PHE A 132 -15.11 -8.90 20.74
CA PHE A 132 -14.18 -8.41 21.75
C PHE A 132 -13.54 -9.56 22.52
N GLY A 133 -12.22 -9.50 22.70
CA GLY A 133 -11.44 -10.44 23.49
C GLY A 133 -10.74 -9.76 24.65
N ASP A 134 -10.12 -10.56 25.52
CA ASP A 134 -9.18 -10.11 26.56
C ASP A 134 -9.68 -8.94 27.43
N ASP A 135 -10.95 -9.02 27.85
CA ASP A 135 -11.62 -7.96 28.62
C ASP A 135 -11.60 -6.59 27.89
N GLY A 136 -11.83 -6.60 26.58
CA GLY A 136 -11.85 -5.42 25.71
C GLY A 136 -10.48 -4.96 25.23
N ARG A 137 -9.40 -5.70 25.55
CA ARG A 137 -8.04 -5.39 25.13
C ARG A 137 -7.75 -5.82 23.68
N SER A 138 -8.56 -6.72 23.13
CA SER A 138 -8.49 -7.13 21.73
C SER A 138 -9.86 -7.03 21.06
N VAL A 139 -9.85 -6.82 19.75
CA VAL A 139 -11.04 -6.84 18.91
C VAL A 139 -10.75 -7.42 17.54
N VAL A 140 -11.60 -8.34 17.12
CA VAL A 140 -11.73 -8.78 15.73
C VAL A 140 -12.82 -7.96 15.06
N LEU A 141 -12.48 -7.39 13.90
CA LEU A 141 -13.40 -6.66 13.04
C LEU A 141 -13.48 -7.40 11.71
N ASP A 142 -14.68 -7.89 11.35
CA ASP A 142 -14.94 -8.62 10.11
C ASP A 142 -16.08 -7.95 9.34
N THR A 143 -15.85 -7.66 8.07
CA THR A 143 -16.88 -7.06 7.22
C THR A 143 -17.77 -8.08 6.52
N HIS A 144 -17.39 -9.37 6.48
CA HIS A 144 -18.01 -10.42 5.66
C HIS A 144 -18.28 -9.96 4.20
N ASP A 145 -17.43 -9.08 3.69
CA ASP A 145 -17.59 -8.42 2.41
C ASP A 145 -16.30 -8.55 1.59
N THR A 146 -16.42 -8.29 0.30
CA THR A 146 -15.34 -8.31 -0.67
C THR A 146 -15.28 -6.96 -1.39
N THR A 147 -14.18 -6.72 -2.10
CA THR A 147 -14.02 -5.54 -2.94
C THR A 147 -14.93 -5.52 -4.17
N ASP A 148 -15.70 -6.58 -4.41
CA ASP A 148 -16.65 -6.62 -5.52
C ASP A 148 -17.97 -5.91 -5.18
N THR A 149 -18.36 -5.90 -3.90
CA THR A 149 -19.65 -5.33 -3.48
C THR A 149 -19.54 -3.96 -2.83
N TRP A 150 -18.43 -3.68 -2.14
CA TRP A 150 -18.16 -2.41 -1.42
C TRP A 150 -19.26 -1.99 -0.42
N ARG A 151 -20.13 -2.91 0.01
CA ARG A 151 -21.28 -2.60 0.88
C ARG A 151 -20.83 -2.07 2.23
N THR A 152 -19.75 -2.59 2.75
CA THR A 152 -19.21 -2.28 4.08
C THR A 152 -17.91 -1.48 3.97
N LYS A 153 -17.74 -0.70 2.90
CA LYS A 153 -16.53 0.12 2.68
C LYS A 153 -16.16 0.97 3.91
N TRP A 154 -17.16 1.57 4.54
CA TRP A 154 -17.02 2.45 5.69
C TRP A 154 -17.50 1.73 6.94
N SER A 155 -16.69 0.82 7.45
CA SER A 155 -17.04 0.00 8.60
C SER A 155 -15.92 -0.07 9.61
N GLY A 156 -16.26 -0.19 10.88
CA GLY A 156 -15.27 -0.32 11.95
C GLY A 156 -15.70 0.30 13.27
N LEU A 157 -14.75 0.82 14.03
CA LEU A 157 -14.94 1.39 15.36
C LEU A 157 -14.50 2.85 15.42
N ALA A 158 -15.26 3.69 16.10
CA ALA A 158 -14.90 5.07 16.40
C ALA A 158 -14.90 5.30 17.91
N GLN A 159 -13.86 5.93 18.45
CA GLN A 159 -13.81 6.30 19.86
C GLN A 159 -14.80 7.46 20.13
N PRO A 160 -15.77 7.30 21.04
CA PRO A 160 -16.63 8.39 21.45
C PRO A 160 -15.86 9.51 22.14
N GLY A 161 -16.33 10.74 21.98
CA GLY A 161 -15.75 11.90 22.66
C GLY A 161 -15.51 13.07 21.72
N PRO A 162 -14.83 14.13 22.19
CA PRO A 162 -14.49 15.27 21.37
C PRO A 162 -13.49 14.89 20.27
N ALA A 163 -13.57 15.59 19.14
CA ALA A 163 -12.58 15.49 18.09
C ALA A 163 -11.20 15.94 18.60
N ARG A 164 -10.16 15.28 18.07
CA ARG A 164 -8.76 15.51 18.40
C ARG A 164 -8.04 15.88 17.11
N CYS A 165 -6.98 16.67 17.23
CA CYS A 165 -6.15 17.04 16.09
C CYS A 165 -4.79 16.33 16.11
N ASP A 166 -4.56 15.53 17.14
CA ASP A 166 -3.41 14.68 17.33
C ASP A 166 -3.83 13.28 17.82
N LEU A 167 -2.99 12.32 17.47
CA LEU A 167 -3.13 10.93 17.88
C LEU A 167 -1.75 10.32 17.92
N ARG A 168 -1.33 9.86 19.09
CA ARG A 168 -0.23 8.93 19.21
C ARG A 168 -0.73 7.66 19.88
N MET A 169 -0.57 6.53 19.20
CA MET A 169 -1.08 5.25 19.67
C MET A 169 -0.15 4.12 19.27
N THR A 170 0.07 3.19 20.19
CA THR A 170 0.84 1.96 19.95
C THR A 170 -0.05 0.77 20.19
N GLY A 171 0.18 -0.33 19.47
CA GLY A 171 -0.57 -1.57 19.62
C GLY A 171 -0.07 -2.64 18.68
N ARG A 172 -0.84 -3.70 18.50
CA ARG A 172 -0.53 -4.78 17.56
C ARG A 172 -1.70 -5.06 16.64
N VAL A 173 -1.40 -5.39 15.39
CA VAL A 173 -2.40 -5.72 14.38
C VAL A 173 -1.95 -6.91 13.55
N ARG A 174 -2.91 -7.69 13.06
CA ARG A 174 -2.70 -8.76 12.08
C ARG A 174 -3.87 -8.87 11.11
N ASP A 175 -3.57 -9.33 9.90
CA ASP A 175 -4.59 -9.72 8.93
C ASP A 175 -5.16 -11.09 9.31
N ILE A 176 -6.48 -11.22 9.37
CA ILE A 176 -7.17 -12.50 9.60
C ILE A 176 -8.23 -12.77 8.53
N SER A 177 -8.11 -12.09 7.39
CA SER A 177 -9.02 -12.23 6.27
C SER A 177 -9.08 -13.69 5.81
N HIS A 178 -10.29 -14.16 5.52
CA HIS A 178 -10.58 -15.57 5.23
C HIS A 178 -9.96 -16.11 3.92
N SER A 179 -9.29 -15.27 3.14
CA SER A 179 -8.68 -15.63 1.86
C SER A 179 -7.44 -14.79 1.60
N ASP A 180 -6.31 -15.44 1.31
CA ASP A 180 -5.07 -14.76 0.94
C ASP A 180 -5.28 -13.97 -0.37
N GLY A 181 -4.93 -12.68 -0.38
CA GLY A 181 -4.95 -11.84 -1.58
C GLY A 181 -6.25 -11.09 -1.88
N VAL A 182 -7.19 -10.98 -0.93
CA VAL A 182 -8.33 -10.05 -1.07
C VAL A 182 -7.81 -8.61 -1.07
N ALA A 183 -8.32 -7.74 -1.95
CA ALA A 183 -7.91 -6.33 -2.05
C ALA A 183 -8.46 -5.43 -0.91
N GLY A 184 -8.77 -6.05 0.24
CA GLY A 184 -9.27 -5.39 1.43
C GLY A 184 -8.17 -4.67 2.22
N GLY A 185 -8.51 -4.27 3.43
CA GLY A 185 -7.54 -3.68 4.34
C GLY A 185 -8.16 -3.07 5.57
N PHE A 186 -7.32 -2.36 6.32
CA PHE A 186 -7.77 -1.54 7.43
C PHE A 186 -7.07 -0.19 7.44
N GLY A 187 -7.65 0.77 8.15
CA GLY A 187 -7.06 2.07 8.40
C GLY A 187 -7.25 2.53 9.83
N ILE A 188 -6.25 3.23 10.36
CA ILE A 188 -6.29 3.83 11.69
C ILE A 188 -5.97 5.31 11.54
N GLY A 189 -6.77 6.17 12.16
CA GLY A 189 -6.54 7.61 12.07
C GLY A 189 -7.55 8.47 12.80
N LEU A 190 -7.71 9.69 12.33
CA LEU A 190 -8.63 10.70 12.87
C LEU A 190 -9.69 11.02 11.82
N ALA A 191 -10.94 10.69 12.11
CA ALA A 191 -12.05 10.96 11.21
C ALA A 191 -13.37 11.17 11.97
N THR A 192 -14.35 11.77 11.29
CA THR A 192 -15.73 11.84 11.75
C THR A 192 -16.64 11.11 10.78
N LEU A 193 -17.74 10.54 11.27
CA LEU A 193 -18.79 10.02 10.39
C LEU A 193 -19.53 11.20 9.76
N THR A 194 -19.67 11.18 8.44
CA THR A 194 -20.49 12.17 7.73
C THR A 194 -21.94 12.09 8.21
N PRO A 195 -22.70 13.20 8.21
CA PRO A 195 -24.11 13.17 8.59
C PRO A 195 -24.92 12.13 7.80
N GLY A 196 -25.78 11.37 8.47
CA GLY A 196 -26.60 10.35 7.84
C GLY A 196 -26.76 9.11 8.71
N ASP A 197 -27.16 8.00 8.06
CA ASP A 197 -27.25 6.69 8.70
C ASP A 197 -25.84 6.14 8.98
N PRO A 198 -25.44 5.88 10.24
CA PRO A 198 -24.14 5.31 10.58
C PRO A 198 -23.84 3.95 9.93
N ALA A 199 -24.86 3.24 9.45
CA ALA A 199 -24.68 1.99 8.70
C ALA A 199 -24.11 2.22 7.29
N THR A 200 -24.21 3.44 6.74
CA THR A 200 -23.79 3.77 5.37
C THR A 200 -22.96 5.06 5.27
N ALA A 201 -22.84 5.81 6.36
CA ALA A 201 -22.10 7.06 6.44
C ALA A 201 -20.62 6.83 6.10
N ALA A 202 -20.06 7.75 5.31
CA ALA A 202 -18.64 7.76 5.03
C ALA A 202 -17.86 8.32 6.22
N LEU A 203 -16.56 8.04 6.25
CA LEU A 203 -15.64 8.81 7.09
C LEU A 203 -15.22 10.08 6.36
N ASP A 204 -15.02 11.16 7.10
CA ASP A 204 -14.33 12.38 6.67
C ASP A 204 -13.19 12.67 7.63
N GLY A 205 -11.96 12.74 7.10
CA GLY A 205 -10.75 12.83 7.89
C GLY A 205 -9.58 12.18 7.18
N THR A 206 -8.69 11.57 7.95
CA THR A 206 -7.49 10.93 7.43
C THR A 206 -7.16 9.66 8.19
N ALA A 207 -6.56 8.70 7.51
CA ALA A 207 -6.04 7.50 8.13
C ALA A 207 -4.80 6.98 7.43
N ILE A 208 -3.97 6.29 8.21
CA ILE A 208 -2.94 5.41 7.67
C ILE A 208 -3.61 4.06 7.44
N GLN A 209 -3.56 3.59 6.20
CA GLN A 209 -4.17 2.34 5.75
C GLN A 209 -3.12 1.29 5.46
N PHE A 210 -3.45 0.03 5.71
CA PHE A 210 -2.82 -1.11 5.09
C PHE A 210 -3.76 -1.71 4.05
N ASP A 211 -3.26 -1.92 2.83
CA ASP A 211 -3.99 -2.59 1.75
C ASP A 211 -3.43 -4.00 1.58
N PHE A 212 -4.28 -5.01 1.86
CA PHE A 212 -3.92 -6.42 1.83
C PHE A 212 -3.46 -6.87 0.44
N GLY A 213 -4.14 -6.40 -0.62
CA GLY A 213 -3.83 -6.76 -2.00
C GLY A 213 -2.56 -6.10 -2.53
N GLN A 214 -2.24 -4.90 -2.04
CA GLN A 214 -1.04 -4.15 -2.44
C GLN A 214 0.17 -4.39 -1.52
N GLN A 215 -0.01 -5.06 -0.38
CA GLN A 215 1.03 -5.34 0.60
C GLN A 215 1.82 -4.09 0.99
N GLY A 216 1.08 -3.03 1.36
CA GLY A 216 1.70 -1.76 1.67
C GLY A 216 0.79 -0.81 2.44
N PHE A 217 1.42 0.22 2.98
CA PHE A 217 0.79 1.26 3.76
C PHE A 217 0.68 2.55 2.98
N ARG A 218 -0.41 3.28 3.19
CA ARG A 218 -0.58 4.61 2.61
C ARG A 218 -1.37 5.49 3.55
N THR A 219 -1.04 6.77 3.56
CA THR A 219 -1.91 7.77 4.16
C THR A 219 -2.98 8.14 3.13
N ALA A 220 -4.25 8.17 3.53
CA ALA A 220 -5.32 8.62 2.65
C ALA A 220 -6.25 9.65 3.30
N ASP A 221 -6.74 10.57 2.46
CA ASP A 221 -7.79 11.50 2.84
C ASP A 221 -9.17 10.92 2.52
N TYR A 222 -10.04 10.91 3.53
CA TYR A 222 -11.43 10.49 3.40
C TYR A 222 -12.36 11.67 3.10
N PRO A 223 -13.50 11.45 2.41
CA PRO A 223 -13.98 10.18 1.85
C PRO A 223 -13.41 9.82 0.47
N GLY A 224 -12.63 10.71 -0.15
CA GLY A 224 -12.16 10.56 -1.53
C GLY A 224 -11.10 9.47 -1.74
N ASP A 225 -10.57 8.88 -0.66
CA ASP A 225 -9.42 7.97 -0.65
C ASP A 225 -8.23 8.53 -1.45
N THR A 226 -7.98 9.85 -1.32
CA THR A 226 -6.83 10.47 -2.01
C THR A 226 -5.55 9.94 -1.41
N ASP A 227 -4.77 9.22 -2.22
CA ASP A 227 -3.57 8.50 -1.82
C ASP A 227 -2.34 9.43 -1.79
N HIS A 228 -1.59 9.40 -0.69
CA HIS A 228 -0.33 10.13 -0.52
C HIS A 228 0.94 9.29 -0.79
N GLY A 229 0.78 8.14 -1.44
CA GLY A 229 1.85 7.26 -1.88
C GLY A 229 1.94 5.98 -1.06
N LEU A 230 1.96 4.85 -1.77
CA LEU A 230 2.13 3.52 -1.19
C LEU A 230 3.58 3.29 -0.77
N GLN A 231 3.77 2.95 0.50
CA GLN A 231 5.02 2.45 1.05
C GLN A 231 4.92 0.93 1.21
N PRO A 232 5.85 0.14 0.63
CA PRO A 232 5.89 -1.30 0.87
C PRO A 232 6.02 -1.58 2.37
N GLY A 233 5.22 -2.51 2.87
CA GLY A 233 5.28 -2.92 4.26
C GLY A 233 4.65 -4.29 4.39
N ARG A 234 5.28 -5.15 5.17
CA ARG A 234 4.73 -6.49 5.39
C ARG A 234 3.80 -6.42 6.59
N LEU A 235 2.56 -6.80 6.33
CA LEU A 235 1.63 -7.24 7.34
C LEU A 235 1.03 -8.55 6.83
N ASP A 236 1.01 -9.57 7.68
CA ASP A 236 0.47 -10.88 7.36
C ASP A 236 -0.39 -11.39 8.54
N HIS A 237 -0.54 -12.71 8.63
CA HIS A 237 -1.29 -13.36 9.71
C HIS A 237 -0.55 -13.39 11.06
N ASP A 238 0.73 -13.02 11.08
CA ASP A 238 1.49 -12.82 12.31
C ASP A 238 1.21 -11.44 12.91
N TRP A 239 1.46 -11.33 14.20
CA TRP A 239 1.29 -10.07 14.92
C TRP A 239 2.43 -9.10 14.60
N HIS A 240 2.07 -7.90 14.16
CA HIS A 240 2.99 -6.79 13.99
C HIS A 240 2.72 -5.68 15.01
N ASN A 241 3.78 -5.14 15.62
CA ASN A 241 3.66 -3.96 16.46
C ASN A 241 3.58 -2.73 15.59
N VAL A 242 2.61 -1.86 15.85
CA VAL A 242 2.45 -0.61 15.13
C VAL A 242 2.50 0.57 16.09
N GLU A 243 3.17 1.64 15.65
CA GLU A 243 3.08 2.96 16.24
C GLU A 243 2.57 3.93 15.19
N ILE A 244 1.49 4.61 15.51
CA ILE A 244 0.88 5.64 14.66
C ILE A 244 0.97 6.95 15.41
N ALA A 245 1.56 7.95 14.76
CA ALA A 245 1.60 9.32 15.25
C ALA A 245 1.07 10.27 14.16
N ILE A 246 0.00 10.97 14.48
CA ILE A 246 -0.65 11.99 13.67
C ILE A 246 -0.58 13.29 14.46
N ASP A 247 0.00 14.31 13.84
CA ASP A 247 0.01 15.68 14.35
C ASP A 247 -0.24 16.69 13.23
N ALA A 248 -0.07 17.97 13.52
CA ALA A 248 -0.32 19.05 12.55
C ALA A 248 0.66 19.07 11.36
N ASN A 249 1.77 18.35 11.44
CA ASN A 249 2.84 18.36 10.45
C ASN A 249 2.86 17.08 9.61
N ALA A 250 2.62 15.92 10.24
CA ALA A 250 2.77 14.65 9.56
C ALA A 250 1.95 13.51 10.17
N HIS A 251 1.69 12.51 9.33
CA HIS A 251 1.29 11.17 9.73
C HIS A 251 2.48 10.23 9.59
N THR A 252 2.83 9.59 10.69
CA THR A 252 3.95 8.67 10.80
C THR A 252 3.47 7.28 11.19
N LEU A 253 4.09 6.28 10.58
CA LEU A 253 3.86 4.87 10.88
C LEU A 253 5.20 4.19 11.14
N SER A 254 5.27 3.49 12.27
CA SER A 254 6.33 2.52 12.52
C SER A 254 5.75 1.12 12.65
N ILE A 255 6.47 0.13 12.11
CA ILE A 255 6.14 -1.28 12.19
C ILE A 255 7.33 -2.01 12.79
N ASP A 256 7.07 -2.78 13.85
CA ASP A 256 8.09 -3.55 14.57
C ASP A 256 9.33 -2.71 14.97
N GLY A 257 9.07 -1.44 15.33
CA GLY A 257 10.08 -0.48 15.76
C GLY A 257 10.80 0.27 14.64
N LEU A 258 10.50 0.00 13.36
CA LEU A 258 11.04 0.72 12.22
C LEU A 258 10.01 1.70 11.66
N GLN A 259 10.36 2.99 11.55
CA GLN A 259 9.51 3.95 10.86
C GLN A 259 9.51 3.67 9.35
N VAL A 260 8.34 3.31 8.81
CA VAL A 260 8.16 2.94 7.39
C VAL A 260 7.49 4.04 6.57
N SER A 261 6.84 5.01 7.22
CA SER A 261 6.19 6.12 6.54
C SER A 261 6.20 7.40 7.37
N SER A 262 6.31 8.54 6.68
CA SER A 262 6.14 9.88 7.23
C SER A 262 5.62 10.80 6.12
N VAL A 263 4.32 11.06 6.14
CA VAL A 263 3.64 11.85 5.10
C VAL A 263 3.24 13.19 5.69
N ALA A 264 3.69 14.28 5.07
CA ALA A 264 3.23 15.62 5.43
C ALA A 264 1.81 15.84 4.92
N THR A 265 0.85 15.71 5.83
CA THR A 265 -0.57 16.00 5.61
C THR A 265 -0.94 17.26 6.39
N GLY A 266 -1.95 17.98 5.93
CA GLY A 266 -2.53 19.06 6.74
C GLY A 266 -3.28 18.48 7.95
N ALA A 267 -3.41 19.27 9.02
CA ALA A 267 -4.18 18.88 10.19
C ALA A 267 -5.66 18.65 9.83
N ARG A 268 -6.15 17.41 10.02
CA ARG A 268 -7.58 17.09 10.01
C ARG A 268 -7.96 16.50 11.36
N CYS A 269 -8.85 17.19 12.07
CA CYS A 269 -9.29 16.75 13.38
C CYS A 269 -10.48 15.79 13.26
N GLY A 270 -10.54 14.82 14.15
CA GLY A 270 -11.61 13.83 14.19
C GLY A 270 -11.54 12.97 15.43
N ASN A 271 -12.42 11.98 15.50
CA ASN A 271 -12.32 10.93 16.51
C ASN A 271 -11.29 9.89 16.06
N PRO A 272 -10.56 9.24 16.97
CA PRO A 272 -9.83 8.04 16.62
C PRO A 272 -10.76 6.99 16.05
N VAL A 273 -10.38 6.47 14.90
CA VAL A 273 -11.13 5.43 14.20
C VAL A 273 -10.22 4.27 13.83
N ILE A 274 -10.80 3.08 13.82
CA ILE A 274 -10.30 1.91 13.12
C ILE A 274 -11.35 1.58 12.06
N ARG A 275 -10.96 1.59 10.79
CA ARG A 275 -11.78 1.19 9.65
C ARG A 275 -11.29 -0.15 9.13
N VAL A 276 -12.18 -1.04 8.74
CA VAL A 276 -11.88 -2.25 7.95
C VAL A 276 -12.76 -2.25 6.72
N TRP A 277 -12.24 -2.69 5.57
CA TRP A 277 -13.03 -2.89 4.35
C TRP A 277 -12.63 -4.20 3.68
N ALA A 278 -13.63 -4.89 3.11
CA ALA A 278 -13.44 -6.08 2.28
C ALA A 278 -12.48 -7.12 2.89
N GLY A 279 -12.60 -7.40 4.19
CA GLY A 279 -11.70 -8.29 4.89
C GLY A 279 -11.93 -8.30 6.40
N ALA A 280 -10.99 -8.91 7.11
CA ALA A 280 -11.02 -8.99 8.56
C ALA A 280 -9.64 -8.71 9.15
N ALA A 281 -9.61 -7.98 10.26
CA ALA A 281 -8.39 -7.64 10.97
C ALA A 281 -8.58 -7.78 12.48
N GLU A 282 -7.51 -8.15 13.17
CA GLU A 282 -7.49 -8.20 14.63
C GLU A 282 -6.54 -7.16 15.19
N PHE A 283 -7.01 -6.45 16.20
CA PHE A 283 -6.29 -5.38 16.89
C PHE A 283 -6.19 -5.73 18.36
N ALA A 284 -5.00 -5.61 18.94
CA ALA A 284 -4.76 -5.92 20.34
C ALA A 284 -3.79 -4.94 21.00
N ASP A 285 -3.92 -4.83 22.33
CA ASP A 285 -2.95 -4.14 23.19
C ASP A 285 -2.78 -2.65 22.90
N PHE A 286 -3.76 -2.01 22.28
CA PHE A 286 -3.64 -0.60 21.93
C PHE A 286 -3.63 0.31 23.16
N SER A 287 -2.80 1.34 23.13
CA SER A 287 -2.73 2.38 24.14
C SER A 287 -2.47 3.74 23.51
N PHE A 288 -3.19 4.77 23.96
CA PHE A 288 -2.84 6.15 23.65
C PHE A 288 -1.60 6.55 24.44
N VAL A 289 -0.66 7.19 23.77
CA VAL A 289 0.48 7.84 24.40
C VAL A 289 0.01 9.21 24.84
N VAL A 290 -0.02 9.46 26.14
CA VAL A 290 -0.38 10.76 26.72
C VAL A 290 0.84 11.37 27.41
N ASP A 291 1.09 12.64 27.11
CA ASP A 291 2.18 13.43 27.69
C ASP A 291 1.90 13.82 29.16
#